data_AF-A0A8J3VD45-F1
#
_entry.id   AF-A0A8J3VD45-F1
#
_cell.length_a   1.000
_cell.length_b   1.000
_cell.length_c   1.000
_cell.angle_alpha   90.00
_cell.angle_beta   90.00
_cell.angle_gamma   90.00
#
_symmetry.space_group_name_H-M   'P 1'
#
loop_
_entity.id
_entity.type
_entity.pdbx_description
1 polymer ?
#
loop_
_entity_poly.entity_id
_entity_poly.type
_entity_poly.pdbx_seq_one_letter_code
_entity_poly.pdbx_strand_id
1 'polypeptide(L)'
;MTLLLLAVCTVTATPAAVAHSGECAIVEQVYGVDQTGDLIVQPFCIKPGESYLPARTLASFGANVPQQLFYGGQLPDLTVIIYGVGADGTLRWYRENGSTGQLDPGVAVGSQFGDWRNYQYLQSAGGGDLSGIDAAGRLWRWVHLGWQDGTDQWAEGEPLEVGCPGTRPVFTGRNGPQRFVGVAVVGPSYLYCGHDGQAHLASVLPAGVDAMTMAVGPGVSYALRRSDSRLTRLTLDVEAKPPVWRTGAVGRPGFVAIFTGRSIVTDQTSPIYRYEWQWTWYEDCT
;
A
#
# COMPACT_ATOMS: atom_id res chain seq x y z
N MET A 1 26.28 17.53 -57.04
CA MET A 1 25.48 17.75 -55.83
C MET A 1 24.59 16.53 -55.68
N THR A 2 25.04 15.54 -54.92
CA THR A 2 24.40 14.22 -54.84
C THR A 2 24.09 13.98 -53.37
N LEU A 3 22.80 13.94 -53.04
CA LEU A 3 22.29 13.80 -51.68
C LEU A 3 22.35 12.32 -51.28
N LEU A 4 23.12 12.00 -50.24
CA LEU A 4 23.22 10.65 -49.67
C LEU A 4 22.12 10.50 -48.61
N LEU A 5 21.09 9.70 -48.87
CA LEU A 5 20.06 9.34 -47.88
C LEU A 5 20.64 8.28 -46.92
N LEU A 6 20.84 8.63 -45.66
CA LEU A 6 21.02 7.64 -44.59
C LEU A 6 19.66 7.09 -44.18
N ALA A 7 19.42 5.80 -44.44
CA ALA A 7 18.32 5.07 -43.85
C ALA A 7 18.67 4.72 -42.39
N VAL A 8 17.96 5.32 -41.44
CA VAL A 8 18.05 4.96 -40.02
C VAL A 8 17.12 3.77 -39.79
N CYS A 9 17.69 2.58 -39.55
CA CYS A 9 16.92 1.44 -39.05
C CYS A 9 16.57 1.66 -37.58
N THR A 10 15.33 2.07 -37.30
CA THR A 10 14.77 1.98 -35.94
C THR A 10 14.29 0.56 -35.70
N VAL A 11 15.03 -0.21 -34.91
CA VAL A 11 14.55 -1.47 -34.34
C VAL A 11 13.60 -1.12 -33.19
N THR A 12 12.29 -1.10 -33.45
CA THR A 12 11.29 -1.12 -32.39
C THR A 12 11.28 -2.52 -31.79
N ALA A 13 11.98 -2.71 -30.68
CA ALA A 13 11.80 -3.88 -29.84
C ALA A 13 10.42 -3.79 -29.18
N THR A 14 9.42 -4.46 -29.75
CA THR A 14 8.18 -4.76 -29.07
C THR A 14 8.54 -5.65 -27.87
N PRO A 15 8.23 -5.26 -26.60
CA PRO A 15 8.37 -6.21 -25.51
C PRO A 15 7.42 -7.39 -25.80
N ALA A 16 8.00 -8.58 -25.90
CA ALA A 16 7.24 -9.80 -26.11
C ALA A 16 6.23 -9.95 -24.97
N ALA A 17 4.94 -9.92 -25.32
CA ALA A 17 3.89 -10.37 -24.43
C ALA A 17 4.14 -11.86 -24.17
N VAL A 18 4.55 -12.19 -22.95
CA VAL A 18 4.66 -13.58 -22.51
C VAL A 18 3.24 -14.12 -22.44
N ALA A 19 2.94 -15.13 -23.26
CA ALA A 19 1.67 -15.82 -23.23
C ALA A 19 1.52 -16.57 -21.88
N HIS A 20 0.55 -16.15 -21.06
CA HIS A 20 0.22 -16.83 -19.80
C HIS A 20 -0.70 -18.03 -20.07
N SER A 21 -0.13 -19.23 -20.21
CA SER A 21 -0.88 -20.48 -20.41
C SER A 21 -1.27 -21.18 -19.09
N GLY A 22 -1.44 -20.45 -18.00
CA GLY A 22 -1.90 -20.98 -16.72
C GLY A 22 -2.58 -19.88 -15.91
N GLU A 23 -3.82 -20.10 -15.49
CA GLU A 23 -4.54 -19.17 -14.63
C GLU A 23 -3.75 -18.96 -13.32
N CYS A 24 -3.66 -17.71 -12.87
CA CYS A 24 -2.95 -17.39 -11.65
C CYS A 24 -3.71 -17.94 -10.43
N ALA A 25 -3.09 -18.84 -9.68
CA ALA A 25 -3.66 -19.47 -8.49
C ALA A 25 -3.63 -18.57 -7.26
N ILE A 26 -2.65 -17.65 -7.18
CA ILE A 26 -2.49 -16.76 -6.03
C ILE A 26 -2.16 -15.36 -6.52
N VAL A 27 -3.03 -14.40 -6.21
CA VAL A 27 -2.92 -13.01 -6.66
C VAL A 27 -2.83 -12.08 -5.45
N GLU A 28 -1.85 -11.17 -5.46
CA GLU A 28 -1.80 -10.01 -4.57
C GLU A 28 -2.31 -8.77 -5.30
N GLN A 29 -3.14 -7.98 -4.63
CA GLN A 29 -3.62 -6.71 -5.18
C GLN A 29 -2.71 -5.58 -4.70
N VAL A 30 -2.04 -4.93 -5.65
CA VAL A 30 -1.25 -3.72 -5.40
C VAL A 30 -1.96 -2.55 -6.02
N TYR A 31 -2.27 -1.54 -5.21
CA TYR A 31 -2.93 -0.33 -5.66
C TYR A 31 -1.89 0.78 -5.77
N GLY A 32 -2.10 1.69 -6.71
CA GLY A 32 -1.28 2.87 -6.81
C GLY A 32 -2.01 3.99 -7.53
N VAL A 33 -1.61 5.21 -7.20
CA VAL A 33 -2.03 6.42 -7.89
C VAL A 33 -0.93 6.78 -8.88
N ASP A 34 -1.28 7.03 -10.13
CA ASP A 34 -0.32 7.51 -11.11
C ASP A 34 -0.26 9.05 -11.18
N GLN A 35 0.68 9.55 -11.99
CA GLN A 35 0.87 10.99 -12.20
C GLN A 35 -0.35 11.74 -12.77
N THR A 36 -1.33 11.02 -13.32
CA THR A 36 -2.56 11.61 -13.85
C THR A 36 -3.67 11.70 -12.80
N GLY A 37 -3.45 11.12 -11.62
CA GLY A 37 -4.46 11.02 -10.57
C GLY A 37 -5.39 9.82 -10.74
N ASP A 38 -5.03 8.86 -11.60
CA ASP A 38 -5.75 7.61 -11.73
C ASP A 38 -5.36 6.65 -10.61
N LEU A 39 -6.36 6.10 -9.93
CA LEU A 39 -6.18 4.96 -9.06
C LEU A 39 -6.20 3.68 -9.90
N ILE A 40 -5.08 2.97 -9.88
CA ILE A 40 -4.85 1.75 -10.63
C ILE A 40 -4.64 0.61 -9.63
N VAL A 41 -5.13 -0.57 -9.99
CA VAL A 41 -4.69 -1.81 -9.36
C VAL A 41 -3.87 -2.61 -10.37
N GLN A 42 -2.69 -3.02 -9.93
CA GLN A 42 -1.72 -3.81 -10.66
C GLN A 42 -1.54 -5.14 -9.91
N PRO A 43 -2.34 -6.17 -10.25
CA PRO A 43 -2.25 -7.43 -9.54
C PRO A 43 -0.90 -8.12 -9.78
N PHE A 44 -0.40 -8.83 -8.77
CA PHE A 44 0.80 -9.63 -8.87
C PHE A 44 0.46 -11.11 -8.74
N CYS A 45 0.80 -11.89 -9.76
CA CYS A 45 0.68 -13.33 -9.72
C CYS A 45 1.87 -13.94 -8.99
N ILE A 46 1.60 -14.76 -7.97
CA ILE A 46 2.64 -15.49 -7.23
C ILE A 46 2.83 -16.90 -7.81
N LYS A 47 1.75 -17.55 -8.25
CA LYS A 47 1.79 -18.91 -8.82
C LYS A 47 0.76 -19.10 -9.95
N PRO A 48 1.08 -19.82 -11.04
CA PRO A 48 2.40 -20.31 -11.41
C PRO A 48 3.23 -19.19 -12.08
N GLY A 49 4.38 -18.86 -11.49
CA GLY A 49 5.27 -17.81 -12.00
C GLY A 49 4.99 -16.45 -11.36
N GLU A 50 6.06 -15.86 -10.82
CA GLU A 50 6.05 -14.55 -10.20
C GLU A 50 6.05 -13.44 -11.27
N SER A 51 4.91 -12.79 -11.50
CA SER A 51 4.81 -11.74 -12.52
C SER A 51 3.65 -10.78 -12.27
N TYR A 52 3.78 -9.54 -12.73
CA TYR A 52 2.66 -8.60 -12.74
C TYR A 52 1.64 -8.99 -13.82
N LEU A 53 0.38 -9.02 -13.44
CA LEU A 53 -0.77 -9.18 -14.33
C LEU A 53 -1.20 -7.83 -14.90
N PRO A 54 -2.00 -7.78 -15.98
CA PRO A 54 -2.48 -6.51 -16.55
C PRO A 54 -3.12 -5.59 -15.50
N ALA A 55 -2.73 -4.32 -15.52
CA ALA A 55 -3.28 -3.30 -14.62
C ALA A 55 -4.67 -2.87 -15.10
N ARG A 56 -5.49 -2.39 -14.17
CA ARG A 56 -6.79 -1.76 -14.47
C ARG A 56 -6.97 -0.48 -13.67
N THR A 57 -7.60 0.52 -14.27
CA THR A 57 -7.98 1.76 -13.59
C THR A 57 -9.28 1.52 -12.83
N LEU A 58 -9.23 1.76 -11.52
CA LEU A 58 -10.37 1.71 -10.60
C LEU A 58 -11.17 3.00 -10.61
N ALA A 59 -10.48 4.13 -10.65
CA ALA A 59 -11.07 5.47 -10.65
C ALA A 59 -10.12 6.48 -11.27
N SER A 60 -10.68 7.51 -11.89
CA SER A 60 -9.93 8.68 -12.36
C SER A 60 -10.33 9.88 -11.52
N PHE A 61 -9.48 10.27 -10.56
CA PHE A 61 -9.73 11.44 -9.73
C PHE A 61 -9.28 12.75 -10.39
N GLY A 62 -8.35 12.66 -11.34
CA GLY A 62 -7.76 13.82 -12.00
C GLY A 62 -7.17 14.81 -11.00
N ALA A 63 -7.49 16.09 -11.17
CA ALA A 63 -7.03 17.16 -10.28
C ALA A 63 -7.55 17.07 -8.82
N ASN A 64 -8.55 16.20 -8.55
CA ASN A 64 -9.14 16.02 -7.23
C ASN A 64 -8.68 14.73 -6.55
N VAL A 65 -7.47 14.27 -6.88
CA VAL A 65 -6.86 13.10 -6.23
C VAL A 65 -6.84 13.30 -4.70
N PRO A 66 -7.34 12.32 -3.93
CA PRO A 66 -7.27 12.42 -2.48
C PRO A 66 -5.81 12.49 -2.00
N GLN A 67 -5.56 13.33 -1.01
CA GLN A 67 -4.23 13.55 -0.44
C GLN A 67 -3.71 12.29 0.25
N GLN A 68 -4.62 11.47 0.77
CA GLN A 68 -4.34 10.14 1.31
C GLN A 68 -5.37 9.14 0.77
N LEU A 69 -4.95 7.91 0.48
CA LEU A 69 -5.73 6.77 -0.01
C LEU A 69 -5.11 5.54 0.63
N PHE A 70 -5.93 4.70 1.23
CA PHE A 70 -5.45 3.49 1.87
C PHE A 70 -6.53 2.43 1.80
N TYR A 71 -6.08 1.18 1.82
CA TYR A 71 -7.00 0.06 1.81
C TYR A 71 -7.83 0.05 3.11
N GLY A 72 -9.12 -0.24 3.00
CA GLY A 72 -10.07 -0.26 4.10
C GLY A 72 -10.55 -1.65 4.52
N GLY A 73 -10.38 -2.65 3.65
CA GLY A 73 -10.87 -4.00 3.87
C GLY A 73 -11.36 -4.66 2.58
N GLN A 74 -11.69 -5.94 2.69
CA GLN A 74 -12.36 -6.68 1.64
C GLN A 74 -13.56 -7.40 2.28
N LEU A 75 -14.70 -7.32 1.61
CA LEU A 75 -15.92 -8.02 2.01
C LEU A 75 -15.87 -9.50 1.59
N PRO A 76 -16.73 -10.37 2.15
CA PRO A 76 -16.76 -11.79 1.79
C PRO A 76 -17.02 -12.07 0.31
N ASP A 77 -17.67 -11.14 -0.40
CA ASP A 77 -17.92 -11.20 -1.84
C ASP A 77 -16.73 -10.69 -2.69
N LEU A 78 -15.57 -10.50 -2.05
CA LEU A 78 -14.34 -9.97 -2.62
C LEU A 78 -14.37 -8.47 -2.98
N THR A 79 -15.45 -7.76 -2.65
CA THR A 79 -15.53 -6.31 -2.83
C THR A 79 -14.47 -5.61 -1.98
N VAL A 80 -13.64 -4.77 -2.61
CA VAL A 80 -12.62 -3.97 -1.94
C VAL A 80 -13.20 -2.66 -1.42
N ILE A 81 -12.80 -2.30 -0.22
CA ILE A 81 -13.05 -1.00 0.41
C ILE A 81 -11.76 -0.20 0.40
N ILE A 82 -11.86 1.08 0.04
CA ILE A 82 -10.76 2.05 0.07
C ILE A 82 -11.23 3.27 0.83
N TYR A 83 -10.36 3.84 1.64
CA TYR A 83 -10.58 5.16 2.23
C TYR A 83 -9.71 6.19 1.54
N GLY A 84 -10.17 7.44 1.49
CA GLY A 84 -9.31 8.54 1.09
C GLY A 84 -9.68 9.87 1.73
N VAL A 85 -8.68 10.72 1.92
CA VAL A 85 -8.84 12.07 2.49
C VAL A 85 -8.82 13.08 1.35
N GLY A 86 -9.96 13.73 1.13
CA GLY A 86 -10.10 14.78 0.13
C GLY A 86 -9.30 16.03 0.48
N ALA A 87 -9.09 16.91 -0.51
CA ALA A 87 -8.44 18.20 -0.30
C ALA A 87 -9.22 19.12 0.66
N ASP A 88 -10.51 18.86 0.85
CA ASP A 88 -11.42 19.51 1.78
C ASP A 88 -11.30 19.00 3.23
N GLY A 89 -10.47 17.98 3.49
CA GLY A 89 -10.33 17.37 4.81
C GLY A 89 -11.32 16.25 5.10
N THR A 90 -12.22 15.95 4.18
CA THR A 90 -13.24 14.92 4.35
C THR A 90 -12.64 13.54 4.16
N LEU A 91 -12.81 12.64 5.14
CA LEU A 91 -12.60 11.21 4.93
C LEU A 91 -13.75 10.65 4.10
N ARG A 92 -13.41 9.97 3.01
CA ARG A 92 -14.33 9.32 2.10
C ARG A 92 -14.12 7.83 2.11
N TRP A 93 -15.22 7.10 2.20
CA TRP A 93 -15.29 5.65 2.03
C TRP A 93 -15.68 5.34 0.59
N TYR A 94 -14.90 4.49 -0.07
CA TYR A 94 -15.13 4.04 -1.44
C TYR A 94 -15.31 2.53 -1.47
N ARG A 95 -16.23 2.08 -2.31
CA ARG A 95 -16.50 0.66 -2.56
C ARG A 95 -16.16 0.34 -3.99
N GLU A 96 -15.46 -0.77 -4.21
CA GLU A 96 -15.34 -1.34 -5.53
C GLU A 96 -16.66 -1.98 -5.96
N ASN A 97 -17.14 -1.59 -7.13
CA ASN A 97 -18.31 -2.15 -7.75
C ASN A 97 -17.98 -3.53 -8.34
N GLY A 98 -18.53 -4.60 -7.77
CA GLY A 98 -18.27 -5.97 -8.23
C GLY A 98 -18.70 -6.27 -9.67
N SER A 99 -19.56 -5.45 -10.29
CA SER A 99 -20.00 -5.63 -11.67
C SER A 99 -19.10 -4.92 -12.69
N THR A 100 -18.59 -3.74 -12.35
CA THR A 100 -17.77 -2.92 -13.27
C THR A 100 -16.28 -2.99 -12.95
N GLY A 101 -15.90 -3.39 -11.74
CA GLY A 101 -14.53 -3.30 -11.24
C GLY A 101 -14.03 -1.86 -11.10
N GLN A 102 -14.93 -0.88 -10.99
CA GLN A 102 -14.60 0.54 -10.73
C GLN A 102 -14.96 0.92 -9.29
N LEU A 103 -14.42 2.01 -8.76
CA LEU A 103 -14.91 2.56 -7.50
C LEU A 103 -16.24 3.30 -7.71
N ASP A 104 -17.20 3.00 -6.85
CA ASP A 104 -18.39 3.81 -6.67
C ASP A 104 -18.01 5.20 -6.09
N PRO A 105 -18.85 6.24 -6.29
CA PRO A 105 -18.62 7.56 -5.72
C PRO A 105 -18.42 7.50 -4.20
N GLY A 106 -17.37 8.16 -3.71
CA GLY A 106 -17.01 8.13 -2.30
C GLY A 106 -18.04 8.80 -1.40
N VAL A 107 -18.41 8.14 -0.31
CA VAL A 107 -19.33 8.62 0.73
C VAL A 107 -18.53 9.27 1.85
N ALA A 108 -18.94 10.46 2.30
CA ALA A 108 -18.30 11.14 3.42
C ALA A 108 -18.60 10.41 4.75
N VAL A 109 -17.56 10.17 5.54
CA VAL A 109 -17.65 9.51 6.86
C VAL A 109 -16.69 10.17 7.85
N GLY A 110 -16.94 9.99 9.14
CA GLY A 110 -16.02 10.37 10.21
C GLY A 110 -15.90 11.87 10.45
N SER A 111 -16.89 12.66 10.03
CA SER A 111 -16.88 14.13 10.16
C SER A 111 -16.78 14.61 11.62
N GLN A 112 -17.26 13.81 12.57
CA GLN A 112 -17.18 14.04 14.01
C GLN A 112 -15.74 14.04 14.57
N PHE A 113 -14.76 13.52 13.82
CA PHE A 113 -13.35 13.51 14.22
C PHE A 113 -12.55 14.69 13.64
N GLY A 114 -13.24 15.62 12.96
CA GLY A 114 -12.68 16.85 12.42
C GLY A 114 -12.04 16.68 11.05
N ASP A 115 -11.07 17.54 10.77
CA ASP A 115 -10.33 17.54 9.50
C ASP A 115 -9.27 16.43 9.49
N TRP A 116 -9.45 15.46 8.61
CA TRP A 116 -8.60 14.27 8.53
C TRP A 116 -7.21 14.54 7.96
N ARG A 117 -6.97 15.71 7.36
CA ARG A 117 -5.61 16.14 6.94
C ARG A 117 -4.68 16.39 8.12
N ASN A 118 -5.23 16.55 9.32
CA ASN A 118 -4.44 16.70 10.54
C ASN A 118 -3.77 15.39 10.98
N TYR A 119 -4.10 14.26 10.34
CA TYR A 119 -3.51 12.97 10.63
C TYR A 119 -2.63 12.51 9.46
N GLN A 120 -1.39 12.17 9.78
CA GLN A 120 -0.41 11.61 8.86
C GLN A 120 -0.41 10.08 8.92
N TYR A 121 -0.02 9.44 7.82
CA TYR A 121 0.12 7.99 7.70
C TYR A 121 -1.16 7.24 8.06
N LEU A 122 -2.30 7.74 7.54
CA LEU A 122 -3.57 7.05 7.73
C LEU A 122 -3.50 5.66 7.09
N GLN A 123 -3.94 4.65 7.84
CA GLN A 123 -3.93 3.25 7.43
C GLN A 123 -5.08 2.49 8.08
N SER A 124 -5.39 1.30 7.54
CA SER A 124 -6.34 0.38 8.16
C SER A 124 -5.75 -0.99 8.42
N ALA A 125 -6.13 -1.63 9.52
CA ALA A 125 -5.91 -3.06 9.73
C ALA A 125 -7.07 -3.92 9.18
N GLY A 126 -7.86 -3.35 8.26
CA GLY A 126 -9.10 -3.92 7.76
C GLY A 126 -10.23 -3.88 8.79
N GLY A 127 -11.44 -4.21 8.36
CA GLY A 127 -12.59 -4.35 9.26
C GLY A 127 -13.03 -3.04 9.91
N GLY A 128 -12.72 -1.89 9.29
CA GLY A 128 -13.02 -0.57 9.86
C GLY A 128 -12.07 -0.11 10.96
N ASP A 129 -11.00 -0.85 11.26
CA ASP A 129 -9.97 -0.43 12.22
C ASP A 129 -9.00 0.53 11.52
N LEU A 130 -9.09 1.83 11.83
CA LEU A 130 -8.31 2.89 11.23
C LEU A 130 -7.33 3.46 12.26
N SER A 131 -6.16 3.87 11.80
CA SER A 131 -5.17 4.55 12.63
C SER A 131 -4.41 5.62 11.87
N GLY A 132 -3.89 6.61 12.59
CA GLY A 132 -3.10 7.71 12.04
C GLY A 132 -2.41 8.51 13.14
N ILE A 133 -1.47 9.36 12.75
CA ILE A 133 -0.66 10.15 13.68
C ILE A 133 -1.06 11.61 13.62
N ASP A 134 -1.36 12.23 14.75
CA ASP A 134 -1.60 13.67 14.74
C ASP A 134 -0.32 14.52 14.65
N ALA A 135 -0.47 15.82 14.49
CA ALA A 135 0.65 16.77 14.43
C ALA A 135 1.54 16.81 15.70
N ALA A 136 1.05 16.28 16.83
CA ALA A 136 1.82 16.15 18.06
C ALA A 136 2.57 14.81 18.16
N GLY A 137 2.48 13.96 17.14
CA GLY A 137 3.12 12.64 17.09
C GLY A 137 2.35 11.55 17.85
N ARG A 138 1.11 11.82 18.28
CA ARG A 138 0.29 10.83 18.99
C ARG A 138 -0.39 9.91 17.98
N LEU A 139 -0.35 8.61 18.25
CA LEU A 139 -1.09 7.63 17.47
C LEU A 139 -2.56 7.63 17.91
N TRP A 140 -3.45 7.67 16.95
CA TRP A 140 -4.89 7.58 17.15
C TRP A 140 -5.44 6.34 16.50
N ARG A 141 -6.52 5.81 17.09
CA ARG A 141 -7.29 4.71 16.54
C ARG A 141 -8.77 5.07 16.50
N TRP A 142 -9.41 4.73 15.40
CA TRP A 142 -10.85 4.85 15.19
C TRP A 142 -11.42 3.53 14.68
N VAL A 143 -12.67 3.23 15.03
CA VAL A 143 -13.37 2.05 14.52
C VAL A 143 -14.61 2.50 13.75
N HIS A 144 -14.55 2.40 12.43
CA HIS A 144 -15.68 2.63 11.54
C HIS A 144 -16.58 1.38 11.54
N LEU A 145 -17.67 1.42 12.30
CA LEU A 145 -18.63 0.31 12.42
C LEU A 145 -19.38 0.08 11.10
N GLY A 146 -19.65 1.14 10.34
CA GLY A 146 -20.26 1.09 9.02
C GLY A 146 -19.30 0.81 7.87
N TRP A 147 -18.10 0.27 8.11
CA TRP A 147 -17.10 0.03 7.06
C TRP A 147 -17.58 -0.92 5.94
N GLN A 148 -18.62 -1.72 6.19
CA GLN A 148 -19.14 -2.68 5.20
C GLN A 148 -20.14 -2.07 4.23
N ASP A 149 -20.90 -1.07 4.68
CA ASP A 149 -22.01 -0.48 3.94
C ASP A 149 -21.86 1.04 3.69
N GLY A 150 -20.82 1.65 4.25
CA GLY A 150 -20.54 3.07 4.12
C GLY A 150 -21.36 3.96 5.06
N THR A 151 -22.09 3.39 6.02
CA THR A 151 -22.84 4.19 7.00
C THR A 151 -21.90 4.91 7.97
N ASP A 152 -22.19 6.17 8.31
CA ASP A 152 -21.33 6.97 9.18
C ASP A 152 -21.49 6.61 10.68
N GLN A 153 -21.18 5.36 11.02
CA GLN A 153 -21.27 4.82 12.38
C GLN A 153 -19.90 4.46 12.92
N TRP A 154 -19.57 4.92 14.12
CA TRP A 154 -18.23 4.78 14.70
C TRP A 154 -18.28 4.44 16.18
N ALA A 155 -17.25 3.73 16.65
CA ALA A 155 -16.92 3.73 18.06
C ALA A 155 -16.20 5.04 18.45
N GLU A 156 -16.06 5.28 19.75
CA GLU A 156 -15.22 6.38 20.24
C GLU A 156 -13.77 6.21 19.76
N GLY A 157 -13.17 7.31 19.31
CA GLY A 157 -11.75 7.35 18.96
C GLY A 157 -10.90 7.37 20.22
N GLU A 158 -9.82 6.59 20.23
CA GLU A 158 -8.93 6.49 21.39
C GLU A 158 -7.49 6.85 21.01
N PRO A 159 -6.78 7.61 21.85
CA PRO A 159 -5.35 7.78 21.70
C PRO A 159 -4.66 6.47 22.12
N LEU A 160 -3.75 5.98 21.28
CA LEU A 160 -2.81 4.93 21.65
C LEU A 160 -1.52 5.62 22.11
N GLU A 161 -1.09 5.38 23.35
CA GLU A 161 0.15 5.99 23.88
C GLU A 161 1.34 5.78 22.94
N VAL A 162 2.18 6.82 22.85
CA VAL A 162 3.10 7.13 21.75
C VAL A 162 4.10 6.00 21.45
N GLY A 163 4.33 5.77 20.15
CA GLY A 163 5.36 4.89 19.62
C GLY A 163 6.79 5.37 19.86
N CYS A 164 7.77 4.55 19.44
CA CYS A 164 9.19 4.79 19.60
C CYS A 164 9.67 6.16 19.02
N PRO A 165 10.39 7.00 19.79
CA PRO A 165 10.98 8.24 19.27
C PRO A 165 11.89 8.00 18.05
N GLY A 166 11.77 8.83 17.01
CA GLY A 166 12.56 8.68 15.77
C GLY A 166 12.06 7.60 14.81
N THR A 167 10.86 7.05 15.05
CA THR A 167 10.18 6.10 14.16
C THR A 167 8.85 6.64 13.67
N ARG A 168 8.41 6.21 12.49
CA ARG A 168 7.02 6.35 12.03
C ARG A 168 6.21 5.17 12.58
N PRO A 169 5.25 5.34 13.50
CA PRO A 169 4.47 4.23 14.07
C PRO A 169 3.64 3.50 13.00
N VAL A 170 3.62 2.18 13.13
CA VAL A 170 2.90 1.20 12.32
C VAL A 170 2.08 0.38 13.28
N PHE A 171 0.76 0.43 13.11
CA PHE A 171 -0.15 -0.37 13.90
C PHE A 171 -0.27 -1.79 13.31
N THR A 172 -0.04 -2.79 14.14
CA THR A 172 -0.41 -4.18 13.91
C THR A 172 -1.81 -4.39 14.49
N GLY A 173 -2.72 -4.99 13.70
CA GLY A 173 -4.08 -5.24 14.13
C GLY A 173 -4.20 -5.92 15.51
N ARG A 174 -5.38 -5.79 16.14
CA ARG A 174 -5.78 -6.16 17.51
C ARG A 174 -5.19 -7.46 18.12
N ASN A 175 -4.76 -8.42 17.30
CA ASN A 175 -4.33 -9.76 17.73
C ASN A 175 -2.87 -10.12 17.37
N GLY A 176 -2.08 -9.16 16.87
CA GLY A 176 -0.65 -9.38 16.64
C GLY A 176 0.14 -9.43 17.96
N PRO A 177 1.15 -10.31 18.10
CA PRO A 177 2.00 -10.36 19.30
C PRO A 177 2.84 -9.08 19.49
N GLN A 178 3.16 -8.38 18.40
CA GLN A 178 3.82 -7.07 18.42
C GLN A 178 2.74 -6.00 18.40
N ARG A 179 2.80 -4.97 19.25
CA ARG A 179 1.80 -3.88 19.28
C ARG A 179 2.15 -2.72 18.33
N PHE A 180 3.42 -2.60 17.95
CA PHE A 180 3.93 -1.47 17.16
C PHE A 180 5.14 -1.91 16.33
N VAL A 181 5.19 -1.48 15.08
CA VAL A 181 6.43 -1.48 14.28
C VAL A 181 6.66 -0.07 13.81
N GLY A 182 7.88 0.31 13.43
CA GLY A 182 8.09 1.66 12.93
C GLY A 182 9.35 1.80 12.13
N VAL A 183 9.27 2.40 10.96
CA VAL A 183 10.45 2.59 10.09
C VAL A 183 11.27 3.77 10.59
N ALA A 184 12.60 3.68 10.49
CA ALA A 184 13.50 4.78 10.79
C ALA A 184 13.13 6.00 9.93
N VAL A 185 13.08 7.19 10.53
CA VAL A 185 12.89 8.44 9.78
C VAL A 185 14.10 8.75 8.87
N VAL A 186 15.27 8.13 9.11
CA VAL A 186 16.52 8.40 8.38
C VAL A 186 17.29 7.10 8.11
N GLY A 187 17.69 6.88 6.85
CA GLY A 187 18.57 5.79 6.41
C GLY A 187 17.84 4.58 5.78
N PRO A 188 18.57 3.66 5.11
CA PRO A 188 18.00 2.52 4.40
C PRO A 188 17.65 1.38 5.37
N SER A 189 17.05 1.66 6.53
CA SER A 189 16.88 0.69 7.59
C SER A 189 15.43 0.63 8.05
N TYR A 190 14.86 -0.57 8.01
CA TYR A 190 13.58 -0.87 8.63
C TYR A 190 13.81 -1.13 10.12
N LEU A 191 13.08 -0.44 11.00
CA LEU A 191 13.13 -0.68 12.44
C LEU A 191 11.81 -1.34 12.90
N TYR A 192 11.82 -1.94 14.08
CA TYR A 192 10.60 -2.29 14.81
C TYR A 192 10.69 -1.80 16.25
N CYS A 193 9.54 -1.48 16.85
CA CYS A 193 9.46 -1.03 18.23
C CYS A 193 9.27 -2.26 19.13
N GLY A 194 10.22 -2.51 20.03
CA GLY A 194 10.14 -3.60 21.00
C GLY A 194 9.07 -3.33 22.06
N HIS A 195 8.72 -4.36 22.83
CA HIS A 195 7.85 -4.20 24.01
C HIS A 195 8.45 -3.30 25.11
N ASP A 196 9.74 -3.00 25.00
CA ASP A 196 10.53 -2.12 25.86
C ASP A 196 10.49 -0.63 25.42
N GLY A 197 9.77 -0.32 24.34
CA GLY A 197 9.71 1.03 23.78
C GLY A 197 11.00 1.46 23.06
N GLN A 198 11.88 0.52 22.73
CA GLN A 198 13.11 0.78 21.99
C GLN A 198 12.97 0.41 20.51
N ALA A 199 13.67 1.14 19.64
CA ALA A 199 13.74 0.83 18.22
C ALA A 199 14.86 -0.19 17.95
N HIS A 200 14.53 -1.28 17.24
CA HIS A 200 15.45 -2.33 16.85
C HIS A 200 15.58 -2.38 15.33
N LEU A 201 16.81 -2.59 14.81
CA LEU A 201 17.02 -2.83 13.39
C LEU A 201 16.39 -4.17 12.97
N ALA A 202 15.42 -4.13 12.06
CA ALA A 202 14.81 -5.34 11.51
C ALA A 202 15.48 -5.77 10.20
N SER A 203 15.73 -4.83 9.29
CA SER A 203 16.31 -5.14 7.97
C SER A 203 16.90 -3.91 7.28
N VAL A 204 17.69 -4.14 6.23
CA VAL A 204 18.30 -3.10 5.40
C VAL A 204 17.65 -3.09 4.00
N LEU A 205 17.30 -1.90 3.53
CA LEU A 205 16.75 -1.62 2.20
C LEU A 205 17.86 -1.66 1.13
N PRO A 206 17.56 -2.12 -0.09
CA PRO A 206 18.48 -1.99 -1.22
C PRO A 206 18.64 -0.53 -1.61
N ALA A 207 19.80 -0.19 -2.18
CA ALA A 207 20.09 1.16 -2.65
C ALA A 207 19.05 1.63 -3.71
N GLY A 208 18.58 2.88 -3.58
CA GLY A 208 17.60 3.49 -4.48
C GLY A 208 16.13 3.19 -4.14
N VAL A 209 15.88 2.49 -3.03
CA VAL A 209 14.56 2.33 -2.41
C VAL A 209 14.53 3.13 -1.12
N ASP A 210 13.62 4.08 -1.03
CA ASP A 210 13.55 5.01 0.09
C ASP A 210 12.23 4.95 0.87
N ALA A 211 11.25 4.23 0.33
CA ALA A 211 10.02 3.89 1.00
C ALA A 211 9.48 2.57 0.45
N MET A 212 8.80 1.81 1.29
CA MET A 212 8.16 0.55 0.93
C MET A 212 6.79 0.43 1.61
N THR A 213 5.84 -0.21 0.93
CA THR A 213 4.64 -0.79 1.52
C THR A 213 4.81 -2.30 1.68
N MET A 214 4.89 -2.78 2.91
CA MET A 214 4.95 -4.20 3.18
C MET A 214 3.70 -4.92 2.70
N ALA A 215 3.90 -6.08 2.06
CA ALA A 215 2.83 -6.96 1.65
C ALA A 215 2.48 -7.92 2.79
N VAL A 216 1.39 -8.68 2.59
CA VAL A 216 0.76 -9.54 3.60
C VAL A 216 1.57 -10.84 3.87
N GLY A 217 2.59 -11.13 3.07
CA GLY A 217 3.46 -12.30 3.24
C GLY A 217 4.73 -12.01 4.07
N PRO A 218 5.25 -12.97 4.84
CA PRO A 218 6.55 -12.83 5.48
C PRO A 218 7.62 -12.57 4.42
N GLY A 219 8.31 -11.44 4.55
CA GLY A 219 9.40 -11.09 3.66
C GLY A 219 8.97 -10.69 2.25
N VAL A 220 7.78 -10.14 2.05
CA VAL A 220 7.41 -9.48 0.79
C VAL A 220 7.00 -8.03 1.05
N SER A 221 7.44 -7.13 0.18
CA SER A 221 7.09 -5.72 0.22
C SER A 221 7.01 -5.17 -1.20
N TYR A 222 6.39 -4.01 -1.37
CA TYR A 222 6.31 -3.29 -2.63
C TYR A 222 6.86 -1.90 -2.42
N ALA A 223 7.57 -1.36 -3.41
CA ALA A 223 8.19 -0.05 -3.31
C ALA A 223 8.09 0.69 -4.63
N LEU A 224 8.21 2.01 -4.55
CA LEU A 224 8.46 2.83 -5.73
C LEU A 224 9.95 3.10 -5.82
N ARG A 225 10.53 2.76 -6.98
CA ARG A 225 11.92 3.09 -7.28
C ARG A 225 12.02 4.59 -7.57
N ARG A 226 12.87 5.30 -6.84
CA ARG A 226 13.01 6.77 -6.96
C ARG A 226 13.34 7.26 -8.37
N SER A 227 14.18 6.53 -9.10
CA SER A 227 14.70 6.99 -10.38
C SER A 227 13.62 7.15 -11.46
N ASP A 228 12.54 6.39 -11.36
CA ASP A 228 11.54 6.29 -12.43
C ASP A 228 10.15 5.85 -11.98
N SER A 229 9.86 5.97 -10.68
CA SER A 229 8.54 5.72 -10.10
C SER A 229 7.99 4.34 -10.44
N ARG A 230 8.87 3.34 -10.61
CA ARG A 230 8.47 1.96 -10.92
C ARG A 230 8.06 1.21 -9.68
N LEU A 231 6.88 0.61 -9.76
CA LEU A 231 6.46 -0.39 -8.79
C LEU A 231 7.44 -1.57 -8.80
N THR A 232 7.95 -1.92 -7.64
CA THR A 232 8.97 -2.94 -7.46
C THR A 232 8.56 -3.85 -6.32
N ARG A 233 8.49 -5.15 -6.56
CA ARG A 233 8.33 -6.15 -5.51
C ARG A 233 9.69 -6.40 -4.86
N LEU A 234 9.72 -6.41 -3.55
CA LEU A 234 10.87 -6.69 -2.72
C LEU A 234 10.65 -8.01 -1.98
N THR A 235 11.70 -8.82 -1.87
CA THR A 235 11.70 -10.05 -1.08
C THR A 235 12.77 -9.97 0.00
N LEU A 236 12.45 -10.38 1.22
CA LEU A 236 13.39 -10.36 2.34
C LEU A 236 14.20 -11.65 2.34
N ASP A 237 15.51 -11.50 2.22
CA ASP A 237 16.46 -12.56 2.45
C ASP A 237 16.73 -12.66 3.96
N VAL A 238 16.10 -13.65 4.59
CA VAL A 238 16.22 -13.93 6.03
C VAL A 238 17.48 -14.72 6.38
N GLU A 239 18.20 -15.25 5.38
CA GLU A 239 19.48 -15.95 5.61
C GLU A 239 20.63 -14.95 5.81
N ALA A 240 20.48 -13.72 5.29
CA ALA A 240 21.39 -12.62 5.55
C ALA A 240 21.33 -12.15 7.03
N LYS A 241 22.47 -11.70 7.56
CA LYS A 241 22.59 -11.15 8.93
C LYS A 241 23.25 -9.77 8.91
N PRO A 242 22.50 -8.65 9.07
CA PRO A 242 21.04 -8.60 9.23
C PRO A 242 20.29 -9.00 7.95
N PRO A 243 18.98 -9.33 8.03
CA PRO A 243 18.15 -9.58 6.86
C PRO A 243 18.20 -8.42 5.85
N VAL A 244 18.23 -8.75 4.56
CA VAL A 244 18.37 -7.76 3.47
C VAL A 244 17.23 -7.92 2.48
N TRP A 245 16.66 -6.79 2.05
CA TRP A 245 15.66 -6.78 0.99
C TRP A 245 16.32 -6.89 -0.39
N ARG A 246 15.84 -7.81 -1.21
CA ARG A 246 16.24 -8.00 -2.60
C ARG A 246 15.16 -7.47 -3.53
N THR A 247 15.59 -6.87 -4.63
CA THR A 247 14.67 -6.46 -5.71
C THR A 247 14.23 -7.70 -6.48
N GLY A 248 12.92 -7.93 -6.55
CA GLY A 248 12.29 -8.96 -7.34
C GLY A 248 11.72 -8.40 -8.64
N ALA A 249 10.46 -8.74 -8.93
CA ALA A 249 9.77 -8.28 -10.12
C ALA A 249 9.61 -6.75 -10.14
N VAL A 250 9.76 -6.17 -11.33
CA VAL A 250 9.55 -4.74 -11.58
C VAL A 250 8.32 -4.57 -12.46
N GLY A 251 7.37 -3.77 -12.00
CA GLY A 251 6.12 -3.46 -12.65
C GLY A 251 6.16 -2.17 -13.45
N ARG A 252 4.98 -1.57 -13.61
CA ARG A 252 4.76 -0.36 -14.39
C ARG A 252 5.44 0.87 -13.74
N PRO A 253 5.98 1.80 -14.54
CA PRO A 253 6.41 3.13 -14.07
C PRO A 253 5.22 4.09 -13.85
N GLY A 254 5.51 5.24 -13.25
CA GLY A 254 4.60 6.39 -13.22
C GLY A 254 3.66 6.46 -12.02
N PHE A 255 3.84 5.60 -11.02
CA PHE A 255 3.12 5.70 -9.75
C PHE A 255 3.73 6.78 -8.86
N VAL A 256 2.89 7.62 -8.27
CA VAL A 256 3.29 8.64 -7.26
C VAL A 256 2.95 8.20 -5.84
N ALA A 257 2.07 7.21 -5.71
CA ALA A 257 1.71 6.59 -4.44
C ALA A 257 1.36 5.11 -4.66
N ILE A 258 1.64 4.26 -3.68
CA ILE A 258 1.20 2.85 -3.66
C ILE A 258 0.74 2.43 -2.28
N PHE A 259 -0.16 1.44 -2.25
CA PHE A 259 -0.62 0.74 -1.06
C PHE A 259 -1.09 -0.68 -1.42
N THR A 260 -1.23 -1.55 -0.43
CA THR A 260 -1.61 -2.95 -0.62
C THR A 260 -2.88 -3.30 0.15
N GLY A 261 -3.69 -4.22 -0.40
CA GLY A 261 -4.85 -4.80 0.29
C GLY A 261 -4.52 -6.04 1.14
N ARG A 262 -5.53 -6.63 1.80
CA ARG A 262 -5.38 -7.79 2.70
C ARG A 262 -5.56 -9.16 2.01
N SER A 263 -4.80 -10.13 2.55
CA SER A 263 -4.81 -11.62 2.56
C SER A 263 -4.84 -12.43 1.27
N ILE A 264 -3.74 -13.14 1.03
CA ILE A 264 -3.79 -14.48 0.44
C ILE A 264 -4.36 -15.42 1.52
N VAL A 265 -5.46 -16.11 1.24
CA VAL A 265 -5.83 -17.31 2.01
C VAL A 265 -4.93 -18.43 1.52
N THR A 266 -3.74 -18.59 2.12
CA THR A 266 -3.07 -19.88 2.08
C THR A 266 -3.79 -20.74 3.10
N ASP A 267 -4.58 -21.72 2.64
CA ASP A 267 -4.99 -22.92 3.39
C ASP A 267 -5.23 -22.74 4.91
N GLN A 268 -6.50 -22.87 5.33
CA GLN A 268 -6.96 -22.79 6.72
C GLN A 268 -6.23 -23.72 7.72
N THR A 269 -5.35 -24.61 7.27
CA THR A 269 -4.57 -25.52 8.11
C THR A 269 -3.19 -24.99 8.56
N SER A 270 -2.71 -23.85 8.06
CA SER A 270 -1.37 -23.34 8.45
C SER A 270 -1.43 -22.25 9.55
N PRO A 271 -1.02 -22.54 10.80
CA PRO A 271 -1.11 -21.60 11.93
C PRO A 271 -0.03 -20.49 11.94
N ILE A 272 0.81 -20.37 10.91
CA ILE A 272 2.10 -19.64 11.01
C ILE A 272 2.05 -18.21 10.43
N TYR A 273 1.03 -17.83 9.64
CA TYR A 273 1.07 -16.58 8.87
C TYR A 273 -0.16 -15.69 9.10
N ARG A 274 -0.12 -14.86 10.15
CA ARG A 274 -1.09 -13.77 10.40
C ARG A 274 -0.37 -12.48 10.77
N TYR A 275 0.18 -11.79 9.78
CA TYR A 275 0.63 -10.40 9.96
C TYR A 275 0.05 -9.54 8.84
N GLU A 276 -0.53 -8.40 9.21
CA GLU A 276 -1.09 -7.42 8.28
C GLU A 276 -0.29 -6.14 8.45
N TRP A 277 0.43 -5.76 7.39
CA TRP A 277 1.15 -4.51 7.29
C TRP A 277 0.57 -3.75 6.11
N GLN A 278 0.33 -2.46 6.27
CA GLN A 278 -0.09 -1.57 5.19
C GLN A 278 0.68 -0.27 5.31
N TRP A 279 1.04 0.29 4.17
CA TRP A 279 1.59 1.64 4.07
C TRP A 279 0.94 2.31 2.87
N THR A 280 0.68 3.61 2.99
CA THR A 280 0.56 4.46 1.81
C THR A 280 1.71 5.44 1.84
N TRP A 281 2.44 5.49 0.72
CA TRP A 281 3.44 6.52 0.50
C TRP A 281 2.89 7.58 -0.44
N TYR A 282 3.05 8.84 -0.06
CA TYR A 282 2.86 10.00 -0.91
C TYR A 282 4.21 10.68 -1.08
N GLU A 283 4.61 10.98 -2.32
CA GLU A 283 5.56 12.06 -2.52
C GLU A 283 4.89 13.35 -2.02
N ASP A 284 5.60 14.13 -1.20
CA ASP A 284 5.17 15.48 -0.86
C ASP A 284 5.11 16.29 -2.17
N CYS A 285 3.92 16.39 -2.77
CA CYS A 285 3.66 17.30 -3.87
C CYS A 285 3.65 18.72 -3.30
N THR A 286 4.83 19.34 -3.21
CA THR A 286 4.99 20.80 -3.04
C THR A 286 4.67 21.52 -4.33
#